data_AF-D3JUW4-F1
#
_entry.id   AF-D3JUW4-F1
#
_cell.length_a   1.000
_cell.length_b   1.000
_cell.length_c   1.000
_cell.angle_alpha   90.00
_cell.angle_beta   90.00
_cell.angle_gamma   90.00
#
_symmetry.space_group_name_H-M   'P 1'
#
loop_
_entity.id
_entity.type
_entity.pdbx_description
1 polymer ?
#
loop_
_entity_poly.entity_id
_entity_poly.type
_entity_poly.pdbx_seq_one_letter_code
_entity_poly.pdbx_strand_id
1 'polypeptide(L)'
;ERFMWSFDGEKFSAGVEPIRFERNERARVVLINDSMMTHPIHLHGHFFEVVNGHTGSHPRKHTVNVLPGGKVSFDLTADAPGDWAFHCHLLLHMHA
;
A
#
# COMPACT_ATOMS: atom_id res chain seq x y z
N GLU A 1 -21.93 -8.29 6.91
CA GLU A 1 -20.56 -8.69 7.30
C GLU A 1 -20.10 -7.85 8.48
N ARG A 2 -19.33 -8.41 9.42
CA ARG A 2 -18.89 -7.70 10.64
C ARG A 2 -17.54 -6.98 10.49
N PHE A 3 -16.87 -7.20 9.36
CA PHE A 3 -15.58 -6.61 9.02
C PHE A 3 -15.57 -6.20 7.55
N MET A 4 -14.94 -5.06 7.25
CA MET A 4 -14.73 -4.56 5.90
C MET A 4 -13.21 -4.47 5.68
N TRP A 5 -12.72 -5.17 4.66
CA TRP A 5 -11.32 -5.12 4.25
C TRP A 5 -11.24 -4.34 2.93
N SER A 6 -10.76 -3.11 3.01
CA SER A 6 -10.84 -2.14 1.92
C SER A 6 -9.74 -1.10 2.07
N PHE A 7 -9.41 -0.42 0.99
CA PHE A 7 -8.71 0.87 1.06
C PHE A 7 -9.75 1.98 0.99
N ASP A 8 -9.63 2.99 1.85
CA ASP A 8 -10.51 4.15 1.88
C ASP A 8 -12.02 3.83 1.96
N GLY A 9 -12.38 2.69 2.56
CA GLY A 9 -13.76 2.21 2.68
C GLY A 9 -14.33 1.54 1.41
N GLU A 10 -13.55 1.49 0.33
CA GLU A 10 -13.96 0.92 -0.95
C GLU A 10 -13.38 -0.48 -1.16
N LYS A 11 -14.26 -1.47 -1.33
CA LYS A 11 -13.83 -2.84 -1.62
C LYS A 11 -13.37 -2.96 -3.06
N PHE A 12 -12.34 -3.76 -3.30
CA PHE A 12 -11.90 -4.02 -4.68
C PHE A 12 -13.03 -4.60 -5.55
N SER A 13 -13.86 -5.49 -4.97
CA SER A 13 -15.02 -6.08 -5.65
C SER A 13 -16.12 -5.09 -6.04
N ALA A 14 -16.10 -3.85 -5.51
CA ALA A 14 -17.05 -2.80 -5.85
C ALA A 14 -16.75 -2.13 -7.21
N GLY A 15 -15.65 -2.52 -7.89
CA GLY A 15 -15.26 -1.96 -9.17
C GLY A 15 -14.55 -0.61 -9.03
N VAL A 16 -13.60 -0.54 -8.09
CA VAL A 16 -12.81 0.68 -7.84
C VAL A 16 -11.93 1.04 -9.03
N GLU A 17 -11.80 2.33 -9.29
CA GLU A 17 -10.85 2.84 -10.27
C GLU A 17 -9.40 2.69 -9.76
N PRO A 18 -8.44 2.34 -10.63
CA PRO A 18 -7.04 2.27 -10.24
C PRO A 18 -6.48 3.63 -9.80
N ILE A 19 -5.52 3.60 -8.87
CA ILE A 19 -4.67 4.75 -8.57
C ILE A 19 -3.67 4.89 -9.72
N ARG A 20 -3.80 5.96 -10.51
CA ARG A 20 -2.99 6.20 -11.71
C ARG A 20 -1.76 7.03 -11.37
N PHE A 21 -0.62 6.62 -11.91
CA PHE A 21 0.63 7.39 -11.88
C PHE A 21 1.13 7.59 -13.31
N GLU A 22 1.77 8.73 -13.55
CA GLU A 22 2.52 8.95 -14.78
C GLU A 22 3.81 8.10 -14.77
N ARG A 23 4.29 7.73 -15.96
CA ARG A 23 5.51 6.91 -16.06
C ARG A 23 6.72 7.66 -15.47
N ASN A 24 7.42 7.00 -14.54
CA ASN A 24 8.52 7.54 -13.74
C ASN A 24 8.11 8.66 -12.76
N GLU A 25 6.82 8.83 -12.48
CA GLU A 25 6.39 9.72 -11.41
C GLU A 25 6.96 9.25 -10.07
N ARG A 26 7.47 10.20 -9.27
CA ARG A 26 7.90 9.95 -7.90
C ARG A 26 6.85 10.49 -6.94
N ALA A 27 6.16 9.58 -6.27
CA ALA A 27 5.08 9.89 -5.36
C ALA A 27 5.38 9.39 -3.94
N ARG A 28 4.90 10.14 -2.93
CA ARG A 28 4.88 9.67 -1.54
C ARG A 28 3.52 9.08 -1.24
N VAL A 29 3.47 7.79 -0.94
CA VAL A 29 2.26 7.11 -0.49
C VAL A 29 2.24 7.13 1.03
N VAL A 30 1.10 7.52 1.59
CA VAL A 30 0.86 7.55 3.04
C VAL A 30 -0.26 6.60 3.37
N LEU A 31 0.06 5.55 4.12
CA LEU A 31 -0.89 4.57 4.61
C LEU A 31 -1.28 4.89 6.05
N ILE A 32 -2.59 4.95 6.28
CA ILE A 32 -3.19 5.14 7.58
C ILE A 32 -4.02 3.90 7.87
N ASN A 33 -3.75 3.24 9.00
CA ASN A 33 -4.50 2.08 9.43
C ASN A 33 -5.41 2.46 10.59
N ASP A 34 -6.65 2.81 10.27
CA ASP A 34 -7.68 3.13 11.27
C ASP A 34 -8.38 1.87 11.84
N SER A 35 -7.83 0.68 11.58
CA SER A 35 -8.34 -0.59 12.11
C SER A 35 -7.55 -1.08 13.33
N MET A 36 -8.10 -2.09 14.01
CA MET A 36 -7.50 -2.70 15.20
C MET A 36 -6.52 -3.85 14.89
N MET A 37 -6.23 -4.14 13.62
CA MET A 37 -5.34 -5.24 13.21
C MET A 37 -4.18 -4.75 12.35
N THR A 38 -3.04 -5.45 12.41
CA THR A 38 -1.89 -5.15 11.54
C THR A 38 -2.20 -5.55 10.11
N HIS A 39 -1.88 -4.70 9.14
CA HIS A 39 -2.00 -5.02 7.71
C HIS A 39 -0.63 -4.99 7.03
N PRO A 40 -0.12 -6.13 6.53
CA PRO A 40 1.02 -6.14 5.63
C PRO A 40 0.56 -5.68 4.24
N ILE A 41 0.87 -4.45 3.85
CA ILE A 41 0.47 -3.89 2.54
C ILE A 41 1.56 -4.15 1.51
N HIS A 42 1.17 -4.71 0.37
CA HIS A 42 2.05 -5.12 -0.72
C HIS A 42 1.67 -4.42 -2.03
N LEU A 43 2.70 -3.99 -2.77
CA LEU A 43 2.59 -3.46 -4.13
C LEU A 43 3.36 -4.36 -5.10
N HIS A 44 2.70 -4.77 -6.17
CA HIS A 44 3.33 -5.54 -7.26
C HIS A 44 4.13 -4.62 -8.19
N GLY A 45 5.05 -5.23 -8.95
CA GLY A 45 5.84 -4.57 -9.99
C GLY A 45 6.92 -3.59 -9.49
N HIS A 46 6.79 -3.09 -8.27
CA HIS A 46 7.64 -2.04 -7.74
C HIS A 46 8.27 -2.42 -6.40
N PHE A 47 9.43 -1.82 -6.16
CA PHE A 47 9.94 -1.64 -4.81
C PHE A 47 9.79 -0.17 -4.43
N PHE A 48 9.56 0.09 -3.16
CA PHE A 48 9.44 1.41 -2.58
C PHE A 48 10.41 1.61 -1.41
N GLU A 49 10.68 2.87 -1.10
CA GLU A 49 11.59 3.32 -0.07
C GLU A 49 10.82 3.71 1.20
N VAL A 50 10.93 2.95 2.29
CA VAL A 50 10.16 3.24 3.52
C VAL A 50 10.74 4.43 4.26
N VAL A 51 9.95 5.50 4.40
CA VAL A 51 10.33 6.72 5.09
C VAL A 51 10.39 6.45 6.59
N ASN A 52 11.60 6.50 7.16
CA ASN A 52 11.86 6.15 8.55
C ASN A 52 12.47 7.29 9.38
N GLY A 53 12.42 8.53 8.88
CA GLY A 53 12.93 9.72 9.58
C GLY A 53 14.46 9.87 9.61
N HIS A 54 15.21 8.89 9.10
CA HIS A 54 16.66 8.99 8.96
C HIS A 54 17.06 9.68 7.66
N THR A 55 18.23 10.33 7.66
CA THR A 55 18.84 10.90 6.46
C THR A 55 19.55 9.81 5.64
N GLY A 56 19.59 10.00 4.32
CA GLY A 56 20.26 9.07 3.41
C GLY A 56 19.32 7.99 2.87
N SER A 57 19.84 6.78 2.68
CA SER A 57 19.12 5.71 2.00
C SER A 57 18.07 5.07 2.91
N HIS A 58 16.83 5.02 2.43
CA HIS A 58 15.74 4.35 3.10
C HIS A 58 15.72 2.85 2.79
N PRO A 59 15.19 2.00 3.69
CA PRO A 59 14.99 0.59 3.41
C PRO A 59 14.09 0.39 2.18
N ARG A 60 14.58 -0.37 1.20
CA ARG A 60 13.83 -0.73 0.00
C ARG A 60 13.03 -2.01 0.23
N LYS A 61 11.71 -1.96 0.04
CA LYS A 61 10.78 -3.08 0.27
C LYS A 61 9.69 -3.11 -0.80
N HIS A 62 8.98 -4.23 -0.92
CA HIS A 62 7.74 -4.34 -1.69
C HIS A 62 6.51 -4.59 -0.79
N THR A 63 6.74 -4.82 0.51
CA THR A 63 5.70 -5.06 1.50
C THR A 63 6.07 -4.35 2.80
N VAL A 64 5.09 -3.72 3.46
CA VAL A 64 5.30 -3.05 4.75
C VAL A 64 4.12 -3.28 5.69
N ASN A 65 4.41 -3.50 6.97
CA ASN A 65 3.39 -3.62 8.00
C ASN A 65 2.91 -2.24 8.41
N VAL A 66 1.60 -2.01 8.35
CA VAL A 66 0.94 -0.86 8.96
C VAL A 66 0.27 -1.35 10.24
N LEU A 67 0.81 -0.96 11.39
CA LEU A 67 0.33 -1.37 12.71
C LEU A 67 -1.06 -0.75 13.01
N PRO A 68 -1.84 -1.32 13.95
CA PRO A 68 -3.14 -0.76 14.36
C PRO A 68 -3.03 0.70 14.80
N GLY A 69 -3.94 1.57 14.33
CA GLY A 69 -3.90 3.01 14.60
C GLY A 69 -2.65 3.72 14.07
N GLY A 70 -1.85 3.03 13.25
CA GLY A 70 -0.53 3.45 12.82
C GLY A 70 -0.54 4.14 11.46
N LYS A 71 0.58 4.80 11.18
CA LYS A 71 0.87 5.44 9.90
C LYS A 71 2.22 4.99 9.38
N VAL A 72 2.29 4.69 8.09
CA VAL A 72 3.54 4.40 7.38
C VAL A 72 3.57 5.23 6.11
N SER A 73 4.75 5.72 5.72
CA SER A 73 4.93 6.40 4.45
C SER A 73 6.08 5.78 3.68
N PHE A 74 5.94 5.70 2.36
CA PHE A 74 7.00 5.26 1.48
C PHE A 74 7.04 6.11 0.21
N ASP A 75 8.24 6.28 -0.33
CA ASP A 75 8.43 6.89 -1.64
C ASP A 75 8.42 5.79 -2.71
N LEU A 76 7.62 6.00 -3.75
CA LEU A 76 7.47 5.12 -4.90
C LEU A 76 7.93 5.87 -6.15
N THR A 77 8.67 5.19 -7.02
CA THR A 77 8.88 5.62 -8.41
C THR A 77 8.11 4.65 -9.30
N ALA A 78 7.17 5.16 -10.09
CA ALA A 78 6.34 4.35 -10.99
C ALA A 78 7.09 3.98 -12.29
N ASP A 79 8.13 3.15 -12.17
CA ASP A 79 9.05 2.79 -13.25
C ASP A 79 8.68 1.49 -13.98
N ALA A 80 7.79 0.67 -13.42
CA ALA A 80 7.30 -0.57 -14.03
C ALA A 80 5.95 -0.33 -14.72
N PRO A 81 5.88 -0.30 -16.06
CA PRO A 81 4.63 -0.08 -16.78
C PRO A 81 3.66 -1.25 -16.61
N GLY A 82 2.38 -0.96 -16.37
CA GLY A 82 1.31 -1.96 -16.26
C GLY A 82 0.35 -1.65 -15.11
N ASP A 83 -0.69 -2.48 -15.01
CA ASP A 83 -1.61 -2.44 -13.88
C ASP A 83 -1.12 -3.41 -12.79
N TRP A 84 -0.82 -2.86 -11.62
CA TRP A 84 -0.22 -3.62 -10.52
C TRP A 84 -1.15 -3.69 -9.33
N ALA A 85 -1.35 -4.91 -8.83
CA ALA A 85 -2.17 -5.12 -7.65
C ALA A 85 -1.54 -4.43 -6.43
N PHE A 86 -2.38 -3.74 -5.66
CA PHE A 86 -2.03 -3.12 -4.41
C PHE A 86 -2.99 -3.62 -3.34
N HIS A 87 -2.50 -4.43 -2.41
CA HIS A 87 -3.37 -5.18 -1.51
C HIS A 87 -2.74 -5.52 -0.16
N CYS A 88 -3.60 -5.84 0.81
CA CYS A 88 -3.15 -6.48 2.04
C CYS A 88 -2.72 -7.93 1.74
N HIS A 89 -1.61 -8.35 2.34
CA HIS A 89 -0.98 -9.65 2.14
C HIS A 89 -1.36 -10.68 3.22
N LEU A 90 -2.37 -10.35 4.05
CA LEU A 90 -3.09 -11.33 4.84
C LEU A 90 -4.09 -12.04 3.90
N LEU A 91 -3.87 -13.34 3.68
CA LEU A 91 -4.67 -14.16 2.75
C LEU A 91 -6.18 -14.07 2.99
N LEU A 92 -6.62 -13.93 4.25
CA LEU A 92 -8.04 -13.76 4.60
C LEU A 92 -8.62 -12.45 4.06
N HIS A 93 -7.82 -11.40 3.92
CA HIS A 93 -8.26 -10.08 3.45
C HIS A 93 -8.15 -9.95 1.93
N MET A 94 -7.31 -10.76 1.28
CA MET A 94 -7.11 -10.73 -0.18
C MET A 94 -8.35 -11.21 -0.95
N HIS A 95 -9.21 -12.04 -0.35
CA HIS A 95 -10.39 -12.63 -0.99
C HIS A 95 -11.70 -11.84 -0.73
N ALA A 96 -11.65 -10.68 -0.07
CA ALA A 96 -12.82 -9.99 0.48
C ALA A 96 -13.29 -8.77 -0.34
#